data_AF-A0A661JQZ6-F1
#
_entry.id   AF-A0A661JQZ6-F1
#
_cell.length_a   1.000
_cell.length_b   1.000
_cell.length_c   1.000
_cell.angle_alpha   90.00
_cell.angle_beta   90.00
_cell.angle_gamma   90.00
#
_symmetry.space_group_name_H-M   'P 1'
#
loop_
_entity.id
_entity.type
_entity.pdbx_description
1 polymer ?
#
loop_
_entity_poly.entity_id
_entity_poly.type
_entity_poly.pdbx_seq_one_letter_code
_entity_poly.pdbx_strand_id
1 'polypeptide(L)'
;MKSIQGKTMLTRKSYYIIFLSLLLLMYACAHGPQRKETPEDLFLKAQRLAHNNKIEEAVNTFMKIRTFYPAQKLARESLVSIANLYYEHEDYESALDSYKEYIMLYPVDPKAPYCLYRMGMCHF
;
A
#
# COMPACT_ATOMS: atom_id res chain seq x y z
N MET A 1 -10.02 -43.50 -51.32
CA MET A 1 -8.93 -42.52 -51.09
C MET A 1 -9.31 -41.43 -50.07
N LYS A 2 -9.86 -41.80 -48.88
CA LYS A 2 -10.37 -40.84 -47.86
C LYS A 2 -9.77 -41.00 -46.44
N SER A 3 -8.86 -41.96 -46.20
CA SER A 3 -8.39 -42.29 -44.83
C SER A 3 -7.18 -41.48 -44.34
N ILE A 4 -6.53 -40.69 -45.19
CA ILE A 4 -5.26 -39.99 -44.84
C ILE A 4 -5.53 -38.59 -44.23
N GLN A 5 -6.63 -37.93 -44.61
CA GLN A 5 -6.96 -36.57 -44.14
C GLN A 5 -7.43 -36.50 -42.68
N GLY A 6 -7.90 -37.61 -42.09
CA GLY A 6 -8.35 -37.64 -40.69
C GLY A 6 -7.21 -37.61 -39.67
N LYS A 7 -6.06 -38.22 -40.00
CA LYS A 7 -4.90 -38.29 -39.09
C LYS A 7 -4.13 -36.95 -39.00
N THR A 8 -4.09 -36.18 -40.09
CA THR A 8 -3.40 -34.88 -40.15
C THR A 8 -4.16 -33.77 -39.41
N MET A 9 -5.49 -33.84 -39.34
CA MET A 9 -6.31 -32.93 -38.51
C MET A 9 -6.11 -33.19 -37.00
N LEU A 10 -5.95 -34.45 -36.60
CA LEU A 10 -5.81 -34.83 -35.20
C LEU A 10 -4.44 -34.42 -34.62
N THR A 11 -3.36 -34.56 -35.39
CA THR A 11 -2.01 -34.14 -34.99
C THR A 11 -1.87 -32.61 -34.89
N ARG A 12 -2.55 -31.87 -35.77
CA ARG A 12 -2.57 -30.40 -35.73
C ARG A 12 -3.31 -29.85 -34.50
N LYS A 13 -4.44 -30.45 -34.11
CA LYS A 13 -5.14 -30.12 -32.85
C LYS A 13 -4.30 -30.46 -31.61
N SER A 14 -3.57 -31.57 -31.64
CA SER A 14 -2.66 -31.96 -30.56
C SER A 14 -1.54 -30.95 -30.36
N TYR A 15 -0.98 -30.39 -31.45
CA TYR A 15 0.03 -29.34 -31.39
C TYR A 15 -0.49 -28.05 -30.74
N TYR A 16 -1.74 -27.65 -31.03
CA TYR A 16 -2.36 -26.49 -30.38
C TYR A 16 -2.58 -26.70 -28.89
N ILE A 17 -2.95 -27.92 -28.45
CA ILE A 17 -3.11 -28.24 -27.02
C ILE A 17 -1.76 -28.21 -26.30
N ILE A 18 -0.71 -28.78 -26.92
CA ILE A 18 0.64 -28.76 -26.37
C ILE A 18 1.15 -27.31 -26.27
N PHE A 19 0.97 -26.50 -27.32
CA PHE A 19 1.35 -25.08 -27.33
C PHE A 19 0.60 -24.26 -26.28
N LEU A 20 -0.71 -24.50 -26.11
CA LEU A 20 -1.53 -23.84 -25.08
C LEU A 20 -1.09 -24.24 -23.66
N SER A 21 -0.74 -25.51 -23.45
CA SER A 21 -0.21 -25.99 -22.16
C SER A 21 1.17 -25.42 -21.83
N LEU A 22 2.00 -25.19 -22.85
CA LEU A 22 3.32 -24.56 -22.70
C LEU A 22 3.21 -23.08 -22.30
N LEU A 23 2.22 -22.38 -22.85
CA LEU A 23 1.90 -20.98 -22.51
C LEU A 23 1.44 -20.83 -21.06
N LEU A 24 0.67 -21.80 -20.54
CA LEU A 24 0.21 -21.82 -19.13
C LEU A 24 1.36 -21.98 -18.13
N LEU A 25 2.40 -22.74 -18.49
CA LEU A 25 3.56 -22.98 -17.62
C LEU A 25 4.43 -21.72 -17.43
N MET A 26 4.45 -20.80 -18.39
CA MET A 26 5.25 -19.57 -18.30
C MET A 26 4.66 -18.52 -17.34
N TYR A 27 3.34 -18.55 -17.11
CA TYR A 27 2.69 -17.64 -16.15
C TYR A 27 2.89 -18.07 -14.68
N ALA A 28 3.28 -19.31 -14.42
CA ALA A 28 3.38 -19.85 -13.07
C ALA A 28 4.63 -19.40 -12.29
N CYS A 29 5.71 -19.01 -12.98
CA CYS A 29 6.99 -18.68 -12.34
C CYS A 29 7.18 -17.19 -12.00
N ALA A 30 6.19 -16.32 -12.27
CA ALA A 30 6.35 -14.88 -12.07
C ALA A 30 6.03 -14.39 -10.63
N HIS A 31 5.59 -15.26 -9.72
CA HIS A 31 5.22 -14.87 -8.36
C HIS A 31 6.25 -15.35 -7.32
N GLY A 32 7.36 -14.63 -7.22
CA GLY A 32 8.34 -14.84 -6.15
C GLY A 32 7.79 -14.49 -4.76
N PRO A 33 8.35 -15.04 -3.67
CA PRO A 33 7.87 -14.79 -2.32
C PRO A 33 8.01 -13.31 -1.96
N GLN A 34 6.88 -12.62 -1.77
CA GLN A 34 6.85 -11.26 -1.25
C GLN A 34 7.38 -11.29 0.20
N ARG A 35 8.52 -10.64 0.47
CA ARG A 35 8.98 -10.41 1.84
C ARG A 35 7.87 -9.63 2.56
N LYS A 36 7.30 -10.19 3.62
CA LYS A 36 6.28 -9.52 4.43
C LYS A 36 6.92 -8.25 5.04
N GLU A 37 6.59 -7.08 4.51
CA GLU A 37 7.14 -5.80 4.98
C GLU A 37 6.74 -5.61 6.45
N THR A 38 7.74 -5.42 7.32
CA THR A 38 7.50 -5.11 8.74
C THR A 38 6.93 -3.68 8.86
N PRO A 39 6.21 -3.36 9.93
CA PRO A 39 5.72 -2.00 10.16
C PRO A 39 6.88 -1.00 10.28
N GLU A 40 8.03 -1.40 10.80
CA GLU A 40 9.26 -0.60 10.82
C GLU A 40 9.77 -0.31 9.39
N ASP A 41 9.83 -1.34 8.54
CA ASP A 41 10.23 -1.19 7.14
C ASP A 41 9.28 -0.23 6.39
N LEU A 42 7.97 -0.37 6.60
CA LEU A 42 6.94 0.50 6.04
C LEU A 42 7.09 1.94 6.55
N PHE A 43 7.36 2.13 7.84
CA PHE A 43 7.48 3.45 8.44
C PHE A 43 8.69 4.20 7.88
N LEU A 44 9.84 3.53 7.80
CA LEU A 44 11.05 4.08 7.17
C LEU A 44 10.84 4.37 5.68
N LYS A 45 10.11 3.51 4.97
CA LYS A 45 9.76 3.72 3.56
C LYS A 45 8.88 4.96 3.40
N ALA A 46 7.85 5.11 4.22
CA ALA A 46 6.98 6.28 4.21
C ALA A 46 7.74 7.57 4.50
N GLN A 47 8.65 7.57 5.48
CA GLN A 47 9.53 8.73 5.75
C GLN A 47 10.42 9.09 4.56
N ARG A 48 11.03 8.10 3.88
CA ARG A 48 11.83 8.37 2.68
C ARG A 48 10.98 8.94 1.55
N LEU A 49 9.75 8.46 1.38
CA LEU A 49 8.82 9.00 0.39
C LEU A 49 8.45 10.46 0.72
N ALA A 50 8.15 10.74 1.98
CA ALA A 50 7.87 12.10 2.46
C ALA A 50 9.06 13.04 2.21
N HIS A 51 10.27 12.62 2.58
CA HIS A 51 11.50 13.38 2.34
C HIS A 51 11.74 13.68 0.84
N ASN A 52 11.25 12.81 -0.05
CA ASN A 52 11.36 12.97 -1.50
C ASN A 52 10.15 13.72 -2.11
N ASN A 53 9.34 14.41 -1.29
CA ASN A 53 8.11 15.11 -1.68
C ASN A 53 7.07 14.22 -2.39
N LYS A 54 7.11 12.90 -2.18
CA LYS A 54 6.13 11.94 -2.70
C LYS A 54 5.01 11.74 -1.69
N ILE A 55 4.20 12.78 -1.52
CA ILE A 55 3.25 12.91 -0.41
C ILE A 55 2.20 11.81 -0.42
N GLU A 56 1.53 11.60 -1.56
CA GLU A 56 0.50 10.58 -1.68
C GLU A 56 1.05 9.17 -1.44
N GLU A 57 2.23 8.85 -1.99
CA GLU A 57 2.90 7.56 -1.76
C GLU A 57 3.27 7.37 -0.28
N ALA A 58 3.73 8.43 0.39
CA ALA A 58 4.07 8.41 1.80
C ALA A 58 2.84 8.16 2.68
N VAL A 59 1.75 8.92 2.46
CA VAL A 59 0.47 8.73 3.15
C VAL A 59 -0.06 7.32 2.96
N ASN A 60 -0.10 6.83 1.72
CA ASN A 60 -0.54 5.47 1.42
C ASN A 60 0.31 4.42 2.15
N THR A 61 1.62 4.65 2.28
CA THR A 61 2.52 3.74 2.99
C THR A 61 2.30 3.79 4.50
N PHE A 62 2.09 4.97 5.10
CA PHE A 62 1.68 5.09 6.51
C PHE A 62 0.32 4.43 6.77
N MET A 63 -0.65 4.56 5.85
CA MET A 63 -1.97 3.94 5.95
C MET A 63 -1.90 2.41 5.91
N LYS A 64 -0.95 1.82 5.17
CA LYS A 64 -0.70 0.37 5.22
C LYS A 64 -0.34 -0.10 6.63
N ILE A 65 0.44 0.67 7.39
CA ILE A 65 0.79 0.33 8.77
C ILE A 65 -0.47 0.30 9.63
N ARG A 66 -1.31 1.34 9.51
CA ARG A 66 -2.59 1.43 10.23
C ARG A 66 -3.54 0.28 9.88
N THR A 67 -3.54 -0.16 8.62
CA THR A 67 -4.45 -1.20 8.13
C THR A 67 -3.98 -2.61 8.53
N PHE A 68 -2.69 -2.91 8.34
CA PHE A 68 -2.16 -4.26 8.54
C PHE A 68 -1.59 -4.49 9.94
N TYR A 69 -1.26 -3.44 10.68
CA TYR A 69 -0.64 -3.50 12.00
C TYR A 69 -1.32 -2.56 13.03
N PRO A 70 -2.67 -2.56 13.15
CA PRO A 70 -3.42 -1.55 13.93
C PRO A 70 -3.08 -1.52 15.43
N ALA A 71 -2.70 -2.65 16.02
CA ALA A 71 -2.37 -2.75 17.45
C ALA A 71 -0.99 -2.20 17.80
N GLN A 72 -0.13 -1.93 16.81
CA GLN A 72 1.22 -1.48 17.07
C GLN A 72 1.31 0.02 17.35
N LYS A 73 2.30 0.42 18.14
CA LYS A 73 2.57 1.84 18.41
C LYS A 73 2.79 2.63 17.11
N LEU A 74 3.40 2.00 16.09
CA LEU A 74 3.63 2.63 14.79
C LEU A 74 2.35 2.95 14.02
N ALA A 75 1.22 2.27 14.26
CA ALA A 75 -0.05 2.66 13.64
C ALA A 75 -0.52 4.04 14.14
N ARG A 76 -0.39 4.29 15.45
CA ARG A 76 -0.67 5.60 16.06
C ARG A 76 0.29 6.67 15.54
N GLU A 77 1.58 6.34 15.54
CA GLU A 77 2.64 7.22 15.04
C GLU A 77 2.39 7.62 13.57
N SER A 78 1.94 6.66 12.75
CA SER A 78 1.66 6.87 11.33
C SER A 78 0.55 7.88 11.11
N LEU A 79 -0.49 7.90 11.96
CA LEU A 79 -1.58 8.87 11.86
C LEU A 79 -1.11 10.31 12.14
N VAL A 80 -0.32 10.52 13.20
CA VAL A 80 0.28 11.84 13.44
C VAL A 80 1.25 12.21 12.32
N SER A 81 1.99 11.25 11.78
CA SER A 81 2.93 11.50 10.68
C SER A 81 2.20 11.94 9.40
N ILE A 82 1.06 11.33 9.09
CA ILE A 82 0.18 11.74 7.98
C ILE A 82 -0.30 13.18 8.20
N ALA A 83 -0.81 13.49 9.39
CA ALA A 83 -1.30 14.83 9.71
C ALA A 83 -0.20 15.90 9.61
N ASN A 84 1.00 15.60 10.12
CA ASN A 84 2.17 16.47 9.99
C ASN A 84 2.54 16.70 8.52
N LEU A 85 2.55 15.63 7.72
CA LEU A 85 2.92 15.69 6.33
C LEU A 85 1.97 16.59 5.52
N TYR A 86 0.66 16.46 5.75
CA TYR A 86 -0.33 17.35 5.14
C TYR A 86 -0.11 18.81 5.55
N TYR A 87 0.10 19.06 6.84
CA TYR A 87 0.33 20.42 7.33
C TYR A 87 1.60 21.04 6.74
N GLU A 88 2.69 20.29 6.67
CA GLU A 88 3.97 20.74 6.10
C GLU A 88 3.84 21.08 4.60
N HIS A 89 2.81 20.56 3.94
CA HIS A 89 2.49 20.81 2.53
C HIS A 89 1.27 21.72 2.35
N GLU A 90 0.91 22.47 3.40
CA GLU A 90 -0.16 23.48 3.40
C GLU A 90 -1.57 22.92 3.12
N ASP A 91 -1.74 21.59 3.14
CA ASP A 91 -3.05 20.94 3.10
C ASP A 91 -3.63 20.90 4.52
N TYR A 92 -4.02 22.08 5.01
CA TYR A 92 -4.49 22.26 6.37
C TYR A 92 -5.83 21.57 6.63
N GLU A 93 -6.66 21.37 5.61
CA GLU A 93 -7.93 20.64 5.70
C GLU A 93 -7.67 19.16 6.00
N SER A 94 -6.86 18.48 5.18
CA SER A 94 -6.51 17.06 5.40
C SER A 94 -5.70 16.88 6.69
N ALA A 95 -4.84 17.84 7.03
CA ALA A 95 -4.10 17.82 8.29
C ALA A 95 -5.05 17.89 9.49
N LEU A 96 -6.00 18.82 9.47
CA LEU A 96 -6.97 19.03 10.54
C LEU A 96 -7.80 17.75 10.77
N ASP A 97 -8.28 17.13 9.70
CA ASP A 97 -9.07 15.89 9.80
C ASP A 97 -8.25 14.72 10.36
N SER A 98 -6.98 14.60 9.95
CA SER A 98 -6.07 13.57 10.47
C SER A 98 -5.74 13.79 11.96
N TYR A 99 -5.52 15.04 12.39
CA TYR A 99 -5.32 15.35 13.80
C TYR A 99 -6.59 15.11 14.64
N LYS A 100 -7.76 15.50 14.14
CA LYS A 100 -9.05 15.19 14.78
C LYS A 100 -9.23 13.68 14.95
N GLU A 101 -8.94 12.90 13.91
CA GLU A 101 -8.99 11.43 13.97
C GLU A 101 -8.08 10.90 15.09
N TYR A 102 -6.86 11.44 15.20
CA TYR A 102 -5.93 11.04 16.26
C TYR A 102 -6.48 11.29 17.66
N ILE A 103 -7.07 12.47 17.91
CA ILE A 103 -7.66 12.82 19.20
C ILE A 103 -8.86 11.93 19.53
N MET A 104 -9.71 11.62 18.55
CA MET A 104 -10.86 10.75 18.74
C MET A 104 -10.44 9.32 19.10
N LEU A 105 -9.41 8.78 18.44
CA LEU A 105 -8.94 7.41 18.65
C LEU A 105 -8.05 7.28 19.89
N TYR A 106 -7.25 8.30 20.21
CA TYR A 106 -6.19 8.23 21.22
C TYR A 106 -6.18 9.45 22.17
N PRO A 107 -7.29 9.73 22.88
CA PRO A 107 -7.44 10.98 23.66
C PRO A 107 -6.48 11.11 24.84
N VAL A 108 -5.92 10.00 25.34
CA VAL A 108 -4.98 9.95 26.47
C VAL A 108 -3.52 9.73 26.05
N ASP A 109 -3.24 9.68 24.75
CA ASP A 109 -1.86 9.52 24.27
C ASP A 109 -1.04 10.77 24.57
N PRO A 110 0.25 10.66 24.95
CA PRO A 110 1.13 11.81 25.18
C PRO A 110 1.19 12.81 24.02
N LYS A 111 0.86 12.42 22.78
CA LYS A 111 0.80 13.32 21.63
C LYS A 111 -0.54 14.02 21.43
N ALA A 112 -1.58 13.68 22.18
CA ALA A 112 -2.88 14.33 22.04
C ALA A 112 -2.82 15.86 22.26
N PRO A 113 -2.13 16.40 23.29
CA PRO A 113 -1.97 17.85 23.43
C PRO A 113 -1.27 18.51 22.23
N TYR A 114 -0.29 17.82 21.64
CA TYR A 114 0.40 18.29 20.43
C TYR A 114 -0.54 18.33 19.22
N CYS A 115 -1.35 17.30 19.00
CA CYS A 115 -2.32 17.28 17.90
C CYS A 115 -3.38 18.37 18.07
N LEU A 116 -3.87 18.61 19.29
CA LEU A 116 -4.80 19.72 19.58
C LEU A 116 -4.19 21.09 19.25
N TYR A 117 -2.93 21.31 19.62
CA TYR A 117 -2.20 22.53 19.25
C TYR A 117 -2.13 22.69 17.73
N ARG A 118 -1.75 21.63 17.00
CA ARG A 118 -1.64 21.66 15.53
C ARG A 118 -2.98 21.87 14.84
N MET A 119 -4.09 21.34 15.39
CA MET A 119 -5.45 21.64 14.89
C MET A 119 -5.75 23.14 14.97
N GLY A 120 -5.38 23.79 16.08
CA GLY A 120 -5.50 25.25 16.19
C GLY A 120 -4.69 25.95 15.11
N MET A 121 -3.45 25.52 14.88
CA MET A 121 -2.57 26.08 13.85
C MET A 121 -3.05 25.85 12.41
N CYS A 122 -3.91 24.87 12.14
CA CYS A 122 -4.52 24.70 10.81
C CYS A 122 -5.53 25.81 10.45
N HIS A 123 -5.98 26.60 11.42
CA HIS A 123 -7.01 27.63 11.23
C HIS A 123 -6.45 29.06 11.11
N PHE A 124 -5.14 29.25 11.30
CA PHE A 124 -4.45 30.55 11.26
C PHE A 124 -3.54 30.65 10.05
#